data_AF-A0A949XCG2-F1
#
_entry.id   AF-A0A949XCG2-F1
#
_cell.length_a   1.000
_cell.length_b   1.000
_cell.length_c   1.000
_cell.angle_alpha   90.00
_cell.angle_beta   90.00
_cell.angle_gamma   90.00
#
_symmetry.space_group_name_H-M   'P 1'
#
loop_
_entity.id
_entity.type
_entity.pdbx_description
1 polymer ?
#
loop_
_entity_poly.entity_id
_entity_poly.type
_entity_poly.pdbx_seq_one_letter_code
_entity_poly.pdbx_strand_id
1 'polypeptide(L)'
;MVSDMSIRILLVAATIAAIAMLSNTVARSVAAEDQTPEQRRMLIEGAQLWSIYCNQCHNARPGSQFSPAQWDAITMHMKTLSNMPAKDMRAIKEFLKLH
;
A
#
# COMPACT_ATOMS: atom_id res chain seq x y z
N MET A 1 -50.98 12.29 -7.44
CA MET A 1 -50.12 11.86 -8.58
C MET A 1 -48.68 12.37 -8.45
N VAL A 2 -48.45 13.63 -8.05
CA VAL A 2 -47.10 14.19 -7.83
C VAL A 2 -46.38 13.56 -6.63
N SER A 3 -47.08 13.29 -5.51
CA SER A 3 -46.46 12.71 -4.30
C SER A 3 -45.96 11.27 -4.47
N ASP A 4 -46.65 10.45 -5.25
CA ASP A 4 -46.23 9.06 -5.56
C ASP A 4 -44.95 9.04 -6.43
N MET A 5 -44.86 9.98 -7.38
CA MET A 5 -43.69 10.14 -8.25
C MET A 5 -42.46 10.54 -7.43
N SER A 6 -42.63 11.46 -6.48
CA SER A 6 -41.55 11.90 -5.59
C SER A 6 -41.04 10.78 -4.68
N ILE A 7 -41.94 9.94 -4.15
CA ILE A 7 -41.55 8.79 -3.30
C ILE A 7 -40.77 7.75 -4.10
N ARG A 8 -41.21 7.43 -5.32
CA ARG A 8 -40.51 6.46 -6.19
C ARG A 8 -39.12 6.93 -6.61
N ILE A 9 -38.96 8.23 -6.88
CA ILE A 9 -37.66 8.83 -7.22
C ILE A 9 -36.69 8.73 -6.02
N LEU A 10 -37.17 9.00 -4.81
CA LEU A 10 -36.36 8.88 -3.59
C LEU A 10 -35.92 7.43 -3.32
N LEU A 11 -36.79 6.45 -3.54
CA LEU A 11 -36.46 5.03 -3.37
C LEU A 11 -35.44 4.54 -4.40
N VAL A 12 -35.55 4.97 -5.66
CA VAL A 12 -34.57 4.63 -6.72
C VAL A 12 -33.22 5.29 -6.47
N ALA A 13 -33.20 6.54 -5.99
CA ALA A 13 -31.96 7.21 -5.63
C ALA A 13 -31.23 6.51 -4.46
N ALA A 14 -31.98 6.02 -3.47
CA ALA A 14 -31.43 5.30 -2.34
C ALA A 14 -30.80 3.94 -2.73
N THR A 15 -31.40 3.21 -3.68
CA THR A 15 -30.85 1.92 -4.15
C THR A 15 -29.60 2.10 -5.01
N ILE A 16 -29.55 3.13 -5.86
CA ILE A 16 -28.35 3.46 -6.67
C ILE A 16 -27.17 3.85 -5.75
N ALA A 17 -27.43 4.65 -4.71
CA ALA A 17 -26.40 5.04 -3.74
C ALA A 17 -25.83 3.83 -2.98
N ALA A 18 -26.68 2.86 -2.61
CA ALA A 18 -26.23 1.64 -1.93
C ALA A 18 -25.34 0.75 -2.83
N ILE A 19 -25.66 0.62 -4.12
CA ILE A 19 -24.87 -0.18 -5.07
C ILE A 19 -23.50 0.45 -5.33
N ALA A 20 -23.43 1.78 -5.38
CA ALA A 20 -22.17 2.51 -5.55
C ALA A 20 -21.19 2.31 -4.37
N MET A 21 -21.70 2.15 -3.15
CA MET A 21 -20.86 1.94 -1.96
C MET A 21 -20.29 0.51 -1.83
N LEU A 22 -20.90 -0.49 -2.48
CA LEU A 22 -20.44 -1.88 -2.44
C LEU A 22 -19.26 -2.17 -3.38
N SER A 23 -18.99 -1.30 -4.35
CA SER A 23 -17.99 -1.55 -5.40
C SER A 23 -16.55 -1.19 -5.00
N ASN A 24 -16.35 -0.37 -3.96
CA ASN A 24 -15.04 0.16 -3.59
C ASN A 24 -14.21 -0.74 -2.66
N THR A 25 -14.75 -1.84 -2.14
CA THR A 25 -14.08 -2.70 -1.15
C THR A 25 -13.29 -3.87 -1.75
N VAL A 26 -13.55 -4.26 -3.00
CA VAL A 26 -12.95 -5.47 -3.62
C VAL A 26 -11.52 -5.23 -4.10
N ALA A 27 -11.14 -4.00 -4.44
CA ALA A 27 -9.84 -3.73 -5.06
C ALA A 27 -8.64 -3.78 -4.09
N ARG A 28 -8.87 -3.82 -2.76
CA ARG A 28 -7.80 -3.70 -1.76
C ARG A 28 -7.35 -5.04 -1.15
N SER A 29 -8.08 -6.14 -1.34
CA SER A 29 -7.79 -7.43 -0.66
C SER A 29 -6.76 -8.31 -1.38
N VAL A 30 -6.49 -8.07 -2.66
CA VAL A 30 -5.71 -9.01 -3.51
C VAL A 30 -4.20 -9.01 -3.24
N ALA A 31 -3.67 -8.09 -2.45
CA ALA A 31 -2.22 -7.97 -2.21
C ALA A 31 -1.70 -8.80 -1.01
N ALA A 32 -2.59 -9.27 -0.13
CA ALA A 32 -2.19 -9.89 1.15
C ALA A 32 -2.18 -11.43 1.13
N GLU A 33 -2.84 -12.08 0.18
CA GLU A 33 -3.18 -13.51 0.28
C GLU A 33 -2.27 -14.46 -0.53
N ASP A 34 -1.50 -13.96 -1.51
CA ASP A 34 -0.62 -14.78 -2.38
C ASP A 34 0.89 -14.48 -2.19
N GLN A 35 1.35 -14.44 -0.94
CA GLN A 35 2.78 -14.31 -0.65
C GLN A 35 3.41 -15.64 -0.26
N THR A 36 4.53 -15.98 -0.91
CA THR A 36 5.38 -17.11 -0.52
C THR A 36 5.92 -16.93 0.90
N PRO A 37 6.29 -18.03 1.61
CA PRO A 37 6.92 -17.93 2.92
C PRO A 37 8.17 -17.04 2.93
N GLU A 38 8.92 -17.05 1.83
CA GLU A 38 10.10 -16.20 1.62
C GLU A 38 9.73 -14.71 1.59
N GLN A 39 8.75 -14.34 0.77
CA GLN A 39 8.28 -12.95 0.67
C GLN A 39 7.75 -12.44 2.02
N ARG A 40 6.96 -13.26 2.71
CA ARG A 40 6.46 -12.91 4.05
C ARG A 40 7.61 -12.65 5.02
N ARG A 41 8.66 -13.48 4.99
CA ARG A 41 9.84 -13.28 5.85
C ARG A 41 10.55 -11.96 5.49
N MET A 42 10.76 -11.69 4.21
CA MET A 42 11.37 -10.43 3.75
C MET A 42 10.58 -9.20 4.17
N LEU A 43 9.25 -9.24 4.16
CA LEU A 43 8.42 -8.12 4.64
C LEU A 43 8.62 -7.85 6.13
N ILE A 44 8.64 -8.91 6.95
CA ILE A 44 8.84 -8.79 8.40
C ILE A 44 10.24 -8.23 8.69
N GLU A 45 11.27 -8.80 8.06
CA GLU A 45 12.64 -8.32 8.17
C GLU A 45 12.76 -6.86 7.69
N GLY A 46 12.15 -6.54 6.55
CA GLY A 46 12.14 -5.21 5.97
C GLY A 46 11.51 -4.16 6.87
N ALA A 47 10.39 -4.48 7.52
CA ALA A 47 9.72 -3.59 8.47
C ALA A 47 10.61 -3.28 9.68
N GLN A 48 11.31 -4.29 10.22
CA GLN A 48 12.24 -4.11 11.33
C GLN A 48 13.42 -3.22 10.91
N LEU A 49 14.04 -3.54 9.78
CA LEU A 49 15.23 -2.84 9.28
C LEU A 49 14.93 -1.42 8.80
N TRP A 50 13.73 -1.14 8.28
CA TRP A 50 13.34 0.18 7.80
C TRP A 50 13.44 1.23 8.92
N SER A 51 12.97 0.90 10.13
CA SER A 51 13.06 1.84 11.25
C SER A 51 14.50 2.12 11.70
N ILE A 52 15.40 1.14 11.56
CA ILE A 52 16.82 1.20 11.94
C ILE A 52 17.64 2.01 10.95
N TYR A 53 17.50 1.72 9.65
CA TYR A 53 18.36 2.30 8.62
C TYR A 53 17.77 3.57 7.98
N CYS A 54 16.46 3.61 7.70
CA CYS A 54 15.89 4.69 6.90
C CYS A 54 15.72 6.00 7.66
N ASN A 55 15.89 6.00 8.99
CA ASN A 55 15.88 7.19 9.84
C ASN A 55 17.27 7.75 10.15
N GLN A 56 18.35 7.15 9.62
CA GLN A 56 19.72 7.54 9.99
C GLN A 56 20.12 8.92 9.46
N CYS A 57 19.57 9.34 8.31
CA CYS A 57 19.95 10.59 7.66
C CYS A 57 18.81 11.62 7.61
N HIS A 58 17.57 11.16 7.51
CA HIS A 58 16.36 11.97 7.49
C HIS A 58 15.18 11.13 7.98
N ASN A 59 14.03 11.74 8.22
CA ASN A 59 12.83 10.99 8.58
C ASN A 59 12.48 9.97 7.49
N ALA A 60 12.26 8.73 7.90
CA ALA A 60 11.91 7.66 6.98
C ALA A 60 10.58 7.97 6.31
N ARG A 61 10.55 7.79 4.99
CA ARG A 61 9.37 8.03 4.18
C ARG A 61 8.47 6.79 4.19
N PRO A 62 7.15 6.94 4.32
CA PRO A 62 6.24 5.80 4.26
C PRO A 62 6.25 5.19 2.85
N GLY A 63 6.04 3.88 2.75
CA GLY A 63 6.00 3.17 1.45
C GLY A 63 5.07 3.81 0.43
N SER A 64 3.88 4.21 0.88
CA SER A 64 2.84 4.84 0.06
C SER A 64 3.23 6.16 -0.61
N GLN A 65 4.35 6.77 -0.22
CA GLN A 65 4.80 8.05 -0.77
C GLN A 65 5.28 7.94 -2.23
N PHE A 66 5.82 6.79 -2.62
CA PHE A 66 6.39 6.61 -3.95
C PHE A 66 5.89 5.32 -4.61
N SER A 67 5.87 5.28 -5.94
CA SER A 67 5.51 4.08 -6.67
C SER A 67 6.56 2.98 -6.49
N PRO A 68 6.21 1.71 -6.70
CA PRO A 68 7.17 0.62 -6.59
C PRO A 68 8.41 0.80 -7.48
N ALA A 69 8.24 1.36 -8.68
CA ALA A 69 9.35 1.64 -9.59
C ALA A 69 10.25 2.79 -9.10
N GLN A 70 9.68 3.81 -8.47
CA GLN A 70 10.45 4.89 -7.86
C GLN A 70 11.28 4.36 -6.68
N TRP A 71 10.72 3.43 -5.89
CA TRP A 71 11.45 2.80 -4.80
C TRP A 71 12.67 2.00 -5.27
N ASP A 72 12.66 1.39 -6.46
CA ASP A 72 13.85 0.73 -7.00
C ASP A 72 15.04 1.71 -7.17
N ALA A 73 14.77 2.92 -7.64
CA ALA A 73 15.80 3.95 -7.78
C ALA A 73 16.22 4.57 -6.43
N ILE A 74 15.25 4.89 -5.56
CA ILE A 74 15.49 5.54 -4.27
C ILE A 74 16.31 4.62 -3.34
N THR A 75 15.95 3.35 -3.26
CA THR A 75 16.64 2.38 -2.39
C THR A 75 18.08 2.12 -2.87
N MET A 76 18.35 2.17 -4.18
CA MET A 76 19.71 2.11 -4.73
C MET A 76 20.57 3.28 -4.22
N HIS A 77 20.03 4.50 -4.25
CA HIS A 77 20.71 5.68 -3.72
C HIS A 77 20.97 5.55 -2.20
N MET A 78 19.94 5.22 -1.43
CA MET A 78 20.05 5.10 0.04
C MET A 78 21.04 4.01 0.48
N LYS A 79 21.09 2.88 -0.23
CA LYS A 79 22.03 1.78 0.06
C LYS A 79 23.47 2.23 -0.08
N THR A 80 23.75 3.03 -1.11
CA THR A 80 25.11 3.51 -1.40
C THR A 80 25.59 4.45 -0.29
N LEU A 81 24.73 5.34 0.19
CA LEU A 81 25.08 6.28 1.26
C LEU A 81 25.25 5.61 2.64
N SER A 82 24.40 4.62 2.95
CA SER A 82 24.43 3.93 4.24
C SER A 82 25.43 2.77 4.30
N ASN A 83 26.10 2.43 3.19
CA ASN A 83 26.92 1.22 3.04
C ASN A 83 26.20 -0.06 3.52
N MET A 84 24.88 -0.12 3.29
CA MET A 84 24.03 -1.20 3.80
C MET A 84 24.26 -2.52 3.05
N PRO A 85 24.26 -3.68 3.74
CA PRO A 85 24.28 -4.98 3.10
C PRO A 85 23.17 -5.13 2.05
N ALA A 86 23.48 -5.75 0.91
CA ALA A 86 22.51 -5.89 -0.17
C ALA A 86 21.27 -6.71 0.24
N LYS A 87 21.42 -7.65 1.18
CA LYS A 87 20.29 -8.46 1.69
C LYS A 87 19.29 -7.59 2.48
N ASP A 88 19.79 -6.72 3.34
CA ASP A 88 18.99 -5.83 4.19
C ASP A 88 18.21 -4.85 3.31
N MET A 89 18.88 -4.25 2.33
CA MET A 89 18.21 -3.32 1.41
C MET A 89 17.12 -4.02 0.57
N ARG A 90 17.32 -5.28 0.16
CA ARG A 90 16.27 -6.02 -0.54
C ARG A 90 15.02 -6.20 0.33
N ALA A 91 15.19 -6.60 1.59
CA ALA A 91 14.07 -6.76 2.51
C ALA A 91 13.32 -5.44 2.72
N ILE A 92 14.04 -4.34 2.96
CA ILE A 92 13.45 -2.99 3.08
C ILE A 92 12.70 -2.61 1.80
N LYS A 93 13.28 -2.86 0.63
CA LYS A 93 12.66 -2.52 -0.64
C LYS A 93 11.35 -3.28 -0.88
N GLU A 94 11.33 -4.59 -0.61
CA GLU A 94 10.09 -5.38 -0.72
C GLU A 94 9.02 -4.88 0.24
N PHE A 95 9.42 -4.52 1.48
CA PHE A 95 8.52 -3.89 2.45
C PHE A 95 7.94 -2.57 1.94
N LEU A 96 8.77 -1.69 1.38
CA LEU A 96 8.36 -0.37 0.87
C LEU A 96 7.46 -0.43 -0.37
N LYS A 97 7.62 -1.44 -1.23
CA LYS A 97 6.81 -1.60 -2.44
C LYS A 97 5.39 -2.09 -2.16
N LEU A 98 5.16 -2.67 -0.98
CA LEU A 98 3.85 -3.21 -0.59
C LEU A 98 2.99 -2.21 0.20
N HIS A 99 3.60 -1.22 0.86
CA HIS A 99 2.94 -0.26 1.75
C HIS A 99 2.89 1.13 1.13
#